data_AF-A0A529VZX8-F1
#
_entry.id   AF-A0A529VZX8-F1
#
_cell.length_a   1.000
_cell.length_b   1.000
_cell.length_c   1.000
_cell.angle_alpha   90.00
_cell.angle_beta   90.00
_cell.angle_gamma   90.00
#
_symmetry.space_group_name_H-M   'P 1'
#
loop_
_entity.id
_entity.type
_entity.pdbx_description
1 polymer ?
#
loop_
_entity_poly.entity_id
_entity_poly.type
_entity_poly.pdbx_seq_one_letter_code
_entity_poly.pdbx_strand_id
1 'polypeptide(L)' 'METRANYVIVGIFTLGAILAAFAFVYWTAAIGDRGETAMLRVRIPGSASGLSRGSLVLFNGVRVGDVKNVY' A
#
# COMPACT_ATOMS: atom_id res chain seq x y z
N MET A 1 -22.25 -21.88 41.05
CA MET A 1 -22.46 -21.26 39.74
C MET A 1 -21.43 -21.87 38.79
N GLU A 2 -21.84 -22.80 37.93
CA GLU A 2 -20.97 -23.54 37.01
C GLU A 2 -20.65 -22.65 35.80
N THR A 3 -19.56 -21.90 35.86
CA THR A 3 -19.02 -21.17 34.69
C THR A 3 -18.26 -22.14 33.79
N ARG A 4 -18.96 -22.94 32.98
CA ARG A 4 -18.33 -23.61 31.83
C ARG A 4 -18.03 -22.56 30.77
N ALA A 5 -16.79 -22.07 30.74
CA ALA A 5 -16.30 -21.29 29.64
C ALA A 5 -16.29 -22.16 28.37
N ASN A 6 -17.01 -21.74 27.33
CA ASN A 6 -16.94 -22.41 26.04
C ASN A 6 -15.68 -21.92 25.31
N TYR A 7 -14.54 -22.51 25.65
CA TYR A 7 -13.24 -22.21 25.06
C TYR A 7 -13.23 -22.37 23.53
N VAL A 8 -14.11 -23.22 22.98
CA VAL A 8 -14.26 -23.37 21.53
C VAL A 8 -14.80 -22.09 20.90
N ILE A 9 -15.80 -21.45 21.49
CA ILE A 9 -16.33 -20.16 21.00
C ILE A 9 -15.27 -19.07 21.06
N VAL A 10 -14.50 -19.01 22.16
CA VAL A 10 -13.41 -18.04 22.31
C VAL A 10 -12.31 -18.28 21.26
N GLY A 11 -11.95 -19.54 21.01
CA GLY A 11 -10.99 -19.93 19.99
C GLY A 11 -11.44 -19.54 18.59
N ILE A 12 -12.70 -19.83 18.22
CA ILE A 12 -13.28 -19.45 16.93
C ILE A 12 -13.29 -17.93 16.77
N PHE A 13 -13.71 -17.19 17.80
CA PHE A 13 -13.72 -15.72 17.75
C PHE A 13 -12.30 -15.16 17.55
N THR A 14 -11.32 -15.68 18.29
CA THR A 14 -9.92 -15.24 18.18
C THR A 14 -9.37 -15.49 16.78
N LEU A 15 -9.59 -16.68 16.22
CA LEU A 15 -9.18 -17.00 14.85
C LEU A 15 -9.89 -16.11 13.82
N GLY A 16 -11.19 -15.87 13.99
CA GLY A 16 -11.96 -14.97 13.13
C GLY A 16 -11.42 -13.53 13.16
N ALA A 17 -11.09 -13.02 14.34
CA ALA A 17 -10.51 -11.69 14.51
C ALA A 17 -9.13 -11.58 13.82
N ILE A 18 -8.29 -12.61 13.93
CA ILE A 18 -6.99 -12.66 13.26
C ILE A 18 -7.17 -12.64 11.74
N LEU A 19 -8.07 -13.47 11.19
CA LEU A 19 -8.35 -13.49 9.76
C LEU A 19 -8.90 -12.15 9.25
N ALA A 20 -9.80 -11.52 10.02
CA ALA A 20 -10.34 -10.20 9.69
C ALA A 20 -9.23 -9.12 9.69
N ALA A 21 -8.30 -9.17 10.65
CA ALA A 21 -7.16 -8.25 10.69
C ALA A 21 -6.26 -8.40 9.46
N PHE A 22 -5.93 -9.64 9.06
CA PHE A 22 -5.14 -9.88 7.84
C PHE A 22 -5.88 -9.44 6.58
N ALA A 23 -7.18 -9.75 6.47
CA ALA A 23 -8.01 -9.30 5.36
C ALA A 23 -8.04 -7.77 5.26
N PHE A 24 -8.16 -7.07 6.40
CA PHE A 24 -8.16 -5.62 6.46
C PHE A 24 -6.82 -5.01 6.01
N VAL A 25 -5.70 -5.58 6.47
CA VAL A 25 -4.35 -5.15 6.04
C VAL A 25 -4.16 -5.36 4.54
N TYR A 26 -4.50 -6.54 4.02
CA TYR A 26 -4.37 -6.86 2.60
C TYR A 26 -5.23 -5.93 1.74
N TRP A 27 -6.49 -5.74 2.13
CA TRP A 27 -7.39 -4.84 1.43
C TRP A 27 -6.88 -3.40 1.42
N THR A 28 -6.40 -2.90 2.56
CA THR A 28 -5.88 -1.54 2.69
C THR A 28 -4.62 -1.33 1.85
N ALA A 29 -3.71 -2.31 1.82
CA ALA A 29 -2.52 -2.24 0.98
C ALA A 29 -2.88 -2.12 -0.51
N ALA A 30 -3.92 -2.82 -0.97
CA ALA A 30 -4.40 -2.75 -2.35
C ALA A 30 -5.13 -1.43 -2.69
N ILE A 31 -5.46 -0.57 -1.72
CA ILE A 31 -6.11 0.74 -1.97
C ILE A 31 -5.12 1.76 -2.56
N GLY A 32 -3.81 1.62 -2.34
CA GLY A 32 -2.80 2.62 -2.71
C GLY A 32 -2.43 2.70 -4.20
N ASP A 33 -2.60 1.63 -4.97
CA ASP A 33 -2.08 1.49 -6.34
C ASP A 33 -3.16 1.54 -7.44
N ARG A 34 -4.32 2.14 -7.18
CA ARG A 34 -5.50 2.05 -8.07
C ARG A 34 -5.49 2.94 -9.32
N GLY A 35 -4.43 3.73 -9.55
CA GLY A 35 -4.27 4.46 -10.80
C GLY A 35 -3.51 3.59 -11.79
N GLU A 36 -4.11 3.26 -12.93
CA GLU A 36 -3.34 2.70 -14.05
C GLU A 36 -2.26 3.74 -14.44
N THR A 37 -1.00 3.39 -14.20
CA THR A 37 0.14 4.26 -14.53
C THR A 37 0.87 3.69 -15.73
N ALA A 38 1.14 4.55 -16.71
CA ALA A 38 1.97 4.20 -17.85
C ALA A 38 3.44 4.56 -17.56
N MET A 39 4.38 3.71 -17.98
CA MET A 39 5.80 4.06 -17.92
C MET A 39 6.11 5.14 -18.95
N LEU A 40 6.42 6.34 -18.47
CA LEU A 40 6.83 7.47 -19.30
C LEU A 40 8.33 7.71 -19.21
N ARG A 41 8.98 7.85 -20.37
CA ARG A 41 10.38 8.30 -20.45
C ARG A 41 10.40 9.79 -20.78
N VAL A 42 11.03 10.58 -19.92
CA VAL A 42 11.22 12.02 -20.12
C VAL A 42 12.69 12.30 -20.35
N ARG A 43 13.02 13.05 -21.41
CA ARG A 43 14.38 13.49 -21.71
C ARG A 43 14.58 14.91 -21.18
N ILE A 44 15.42 15.06 -20.17
CA ILE A 44 15.73 16.36 -19.57
C ILE A 44 17.00 16.90 -20.26
N PRO A 45 16.92 18.03 -20.98
CA PRO A 45 18.12 18.68 -21.51
C PRO A 45 18.89 19.33 -20.35
N GLY A 46 20.09 18.83 -20.04
CA GLY A 46 20.92 19.32 -18.95
C GLY A 46 20.97 18.36 -17.76
N SER A 47 21.23 18.89 -16.56
CA SER A 47 21.42 18.08 -15.34
C SER A 47 20.11 17.79 -14.64
N ALA A 48 19.85 16.52 -14.32
CA ALA A 48 18.75 16.07 -13.46
C ALA A 48 19.18 15.93 -11.98
N SER A 49 20.15 16.74 -11.54
CA SER A 49 20.69 16.68 -10.18
C SER A 49 19.58 16.78 -9.12
N GLY A 50 19.59 15.85 -8.16
CA GLY A 50 18.58 15.76 -7.10
C GLY A 50 17.39 14.84 -7.44
N LEU A 51 17.27 14.37 -8.68
CA LEU A 51 16.28 13.33 -9.03
C LEU A 51 16.84 11.94 -8.70
N SER A 52 16.04 11.13 -8.01
CA SER A 52 16.42 9.77 -7.63
C SER A 52 15.24 8.81 -7.76
N ARG A 53 15.51 7.50 -7.67
CA ARG A 53 14.45 6.49 -7.62
C ARG A 53 13.55 6.76 -6.41
N GLY A 54 12.24 6.81 -6.66
CA GLY A 54 11.25 7.12 -5.63
C GLY A 54 10.95 8.61 -5.46
N SER A 55 11.63 9.50 -6.19
CA SER A 55 11.22 10.91 -6.26
C SER A 55 9.76 11.03 -6.73
N LEU A 56 9.01 11.95 -6.12
CA LEU A 56 7.59 12.15 -6.40
C LEU A 56 7.39 12.77 -7.80
N VAL A 57 6.47 12.22 -8.57
CA VAL A 57 5.96 12.85 -9.80
C VAL A 57 4.65 13.55 -9.47
N LEU A 58 4.63 14.86 -9.69
CA LEU A 58 3.53 15.74 -9.32
C LEU A 58 2.87 16.30 -10.58
N PHE A 59 1.55 16.38 -10.57
CA PHE A 59 0.76 17.11 -11.57
C PHE A 59 -0.10 18.13 -10.84
N ASN A 60 0.11 19.42 -11.11
CA ASN A 60 -0.55 20.52 -10.38
C ASN A 60 -0.44 20.39 -8.83
N GLY A 61 0.70 19.89 -8.33
CA GLY A 61 0.92 19.66 -6.89
C GLY A 61 0.34 18.36 -6.33
N VAL A 62 -0.40 17.58 -7.13
CA VAL A 62 -0.94 16.27 -6.74
C VAL A 62 0.01 15.16 -7.14
N ARG A 63 0.31 14.23 -6.24
CA ARG A 63 1.14 13.05 -6.55
C ARG A 63 0.41 12.16 -7.57
N VAL A 64 1.03 11.94 -8.72
CA VAL A 64 0.53 11.07 -9.79
C VAL A 64 1.44 9.86 -10.04
N GLY A 65 2.63 9.82 -9.44
CA GLY A 65 3.53 8.68 -9.56
C GLY A 65 4.85 8.87 -8.82
N ASP A 66 5.80 8.01 -9.17
CA ASP A 66 7.17 8.04 -8.66
C ASP A 66 8.18 7.72 -9.77
N VAL A 67 9.38 8.27 -9.66
CA VAL A 67 10.49 8.01 -10.59
C VAL A 67 10.98 6.58 -10.41
N LYS A 68 10.79 5.75 -11.44
CA LYS A 68 11.24 4.35 -11.43
C LYS A 68 12.74 4.20 -11.69
N ASN A 69 13.32 5.04 -12.56
CA ASN A 69 14.75 5.00 -12.88
C ASN A 69 15.28 6.35 -13.39
N VAL A 70 16.57 6.62 -13.16
CA VAL A 70 17.32 7.80 -13.64
C VAL A 70 18.61 7.26 -14.27
N TYR A 71 18.79 7.53 -15.57
CA TYR A 71 19.96 7.13 -16.36
C TYR A 71 20.63 8.36 -16.96
#